data_AF-A0A257G5J7-F1
#
_entry.id   AF-A0A257G5J7-F1
#
_cell.length_a   1.000
_cell.length_b   1.000
_cell.length_c   1.000
_cell.angle_alpha   90.00
_cell.angle_beta   90.00
_cell.angle_gamma   90.00
#
_symmetry.space_group_name_H-M   'P 1'
#
loop_
_entity.id
_entity.type
_entity.pdbx_description
1 polymer ?
#
loop_
_entity_poly.entity_id
_entity_poly.type
_entity_poly.pdbx_seq_one_letter_code
_entity_poly.pdbx_strand_id
1 'polypeptide(L)'
;MSGMSEEDSDDKWQDAGLAAVQAFATELRALHQSNPWPNIPLMPQAMAYLMTELWDRGFTQTQIREGFEAALVELPKYTLGDEIRP
;
A
#
# COMPACT_ATOMS: atom_id res chain seq x y z
N MET A 1 -8.27 -37.90 -13.30
CA MET A 1 -8.91 -36.59 -13.54
C MET A 1 -8.29 -35.62 -12.57
N SER A 2 -7.77 -34.52 -13.10
CA SER A 2 -6.68 -33.70 -12.59
C SER A 2 -6.83 -33.18 -11.16
N GLY A 3 -5.72 -33.20 -10.41
CA GLY A 3 -5.52 -32.28 -9.29
C GLY A 3 -5.43 -30.87 -9.85
N MET A 4 -6.45 -30.06 -9.58
CA MET A 4 -6.35 -28.62 -9.67
C MET A 4 -5.60 -28.19 -8.41
N SER A 5 -4.34 -27.81 -8.62
CA SER A 5 -3.32 -27.36 -7.68
C SER A 5 -3.85 -26.31 -6.70
N GLU A 6 -3.81 -26.60 -5.40
CA GLU A 6 -3.89 -25.58 -4.35
C GLU A 6 -2.78 -24.51 -4.51
N GLU A 7 -1.68 -24.85 -5.19
CA GLU A 7 -0.62 -23.90 -5.58
C GLU A 7 -1.13 -22.71 -6.44
N ASP A 8 -2.26 -22.83 -7.15
CA ASP A 8 -2.76 -21.76 -8.03
C ASP A 8 -3.68 -20.73 -7.35
N SER A 9 -4.21 -21.00 -6.15
CA SER A 9 -5.17 -20.08 -5.50
C SER A 9 -4.51 -19.05 -4.60
N ASP A 10 -3.47 -19.46 -3.87
CA ASP A 10 -2.76 -18.60 -2.94
C ASP A 10 -1.92 -17.57 -3.70
N ASP A 11 -1.30 -17.97 -4.80
CA ASP A 11 -0.59 -17.10 -5.73
C ASP A 11 -1.51 -16.03 -6.32
N LYS A 12 -2.73 -16.41 -6.75
CA LYS A 12 -3.72 -15.44 -7.26
C LYS A 12 -4.17 -14.45 -6.21
N TRP A 13 -4.35 -14.90 -4.97
CA TRP A 13 -4.72 -14.01 -3.87
C TRP A 13 -3.60 -13.02 -3.57
N GLN A 14 -2.35 -13.49 -3.53
CA GLN A 14 -1.17 -12.65 -3.30
C GLN A 14 -0.97 -11.63 -4.43
N ASP A 15 -1.08 -12.08 -5.69
CA ASP A 15 -1.00 -11.23 -6.87
C ASP A 15 -2.09 -10.16 -6.88
N ALA A 16 -3.33 -10.53 -6.54
CA ALA A 16 -4.43 -9.57 -6.44
C ALA A 16 -4.20 -8.53 -5.35
N GLY A 17 -3.67 -8.94 -4.19
CA GLY A 17 -3.29 -8.05 -3.12
C GLY A 17 -2.21 -7.06 -3.56
N LEU A 18 -1.15 -7.55 -4.20
CA LEU A 18 -0.06 -6.71 -4.73
C LEU A 18 -0.56 -5.74 -5.80
N ALA A 19 -1.40 -6.20 -6.73
CA ALA A 19 -1.97 -5.38 -7.79
C ALA A 19 -2.80 -4.21 -7.23
N ALA A 20 -3.59 -4.44 -6.18
CA ALA A 20 -4.36 -3.39 -5.52
C ALA A 20 -3.45 -2.31 -4.90
N VAL A 21 -2.36 -2.72 -4.23
CA VAL A 21 -1.39 -1.79 -3.64
C VAL A 21 -0.64 -1.00 -4.73
N GLN A 22 -0.24 -1.67 -5.82
CA GLN A 22 0.42 -1.02 -6.96
C GLN A 22 -0.48 0.04 -7.60
N ALA A 23 -1.74 -0.27 -7.86
CA ALA A 23 -2.70 0.68 -8.44
C ALA A 23 -2.85 1.93 -7.56
N PHE A 24 -3.03 1.75 -6.25
CA PHE A 24 -3.09 2.87 -5.31
C PHE A 24 -1.82 3.74 -5.34
N ALA A 25 -0.64 3.12 -5.28
CA ALA A 25 0.64 3.82 -5.27
C ALA A 25 0.90 4.58 -6.58
N THR A 26 0.53 4.01 -7.73
CA THR A 26 0.67 4.63 -9.05
C THR A 26 -0.19 5.89 -9.15
N GLU A 27 -1.48 5.81 -8.82
CA GLU A 27 -2.39 6.96 -8.86
C GLU A 27 -1.94 8.07 -7.91
N LEU A 28 -1.52 7.70 -6.69
CA LEU A 28 -1.05 8.67 -5.71
C LEU A 28 0.23 9.38 -6.17
N ARG A 29 1.16 8.65 -6.81
CA ARG A 29 2.39 9.25 -7.38
C ARG A 29 2.07 10.21 -8.52
N ALA A 30 1.13 9.85 -9.39
CA ALA A 30 0.69 10.73 -10.48
C ALA A 30 0.10 12.04 -9.93
N LEU A 31 -0.79 11.95 -8.93
CA LEU A 31 -1.36 13.11 -8.24
C LEU A 31 -0.29 13.97 -7.55
N HIS A 32 0.73 13.34 -6.94
CA HIS A 32 1.85 14.05 -6.34
C HIS A 32 2.61 14.89 -7.37
N GLN A 33 2.88 14.31 -8.53
CA GLN A 33 3.62 14.96 -9.62
C GLN A 33 2.81 16.05 -10.31
N SER A 34 1.48 15.90 -10.39
CA SER A 34 0.57 16.86 -11.01
C SER A 34 -0.02 17.88 -10.04
N ASN A 35 0.42 17.90 -8.77
CA ASN A 35 -0.17 18.74 -7.73
C ASN A 35 -0.04 20.24 -8.10
N PRO A 36 -1.16 20.96 -8.34
CA PRO A 36 -1.10 22.38 -8.69
C PRO A 36 -0.77 23.28 -7.49
N TRP A 37 -0.78 22.73 -6.27
CA TRP A 37 -0.52 23.45 -5.02
C TRP A 37 0.73 22.91 -4.32
N PRO A 38 1.94 23.44 -4.62
CA PRO A 38 3.19 22.92 -4.07
C PRO A 38 3.29 23.06 -2.53
N ASN A 39 2.52 23.97 -1.95
CA ASN A 39 2.48 24.20 -0.50
C ASN A 39 1.53 23.26 0.25
N ILE A 40 0.74 22.45 -0.46
CA ILE A 40 -0.18 21.49 0.16
C ILE A 40 0.47 20.10 0.04
N PRO A 41 1.03 19.55 1.14
CA PRO A 41 1.66 18.25 1.09
C PRO A 41 0.60 17.17 0.88
N LEU A 42 0.67 16.46 -0.24
CA LEU A 42 -0.29 15.41 -0.60
C LEU A 42 -0.27 14.23 0.38
N MET A 43 0.92 13.82 0.83
CA MET A 43 1.10 12.56 1.57
C MET A 43 0.33 12.50 2.89
N PRO A 44 0.39 13.50 3.80
CA PRO A 44 -0.40 13.48 5.03
C PRO A 44 -1.90 13.33 4.77
N GLN A 45 -2.43 14.03 3.77
CA GLN A 45 -3.85 13.97 3.42
C GLN A 45 -4.23 12.61 2.83
N ALA A 46 -3.41 12.09 1.91
CA ALA A 46 -3.63 10.78 1.32
C ALA A 46 -3.60 9.65 2.35
N MET A 47 -2.70 9.72 3.34
CA MET A 47 -2.65 8.74 4.43
C MET A 47 -3.90 8.83 5.31
N ALA A 48 -4.38 10.03 5.62
CA ALA A 48 -5.61 10.21 6.38
C ALA A 48 -6.82 9.58 5.64
N TYR A 49 -6.95 9.83 4.33
CA TYR A 49 -8.01 9.23 3.52
C TYR A 49 -7.91 7.71 3.44
N LEU A 50 -6.71 7.17 3.22
CA LEU A 50 -6.50 5.72 3.20
C LEU A 50 -6.92 5.08 4.54
N MET A 51 -6.51 5.66 5.67
CA MET A 51 -6.87 5.12 6.99
C MET A 51 -8.38 5.18 7.24
N THR A 52 -9.06 6.25 6.80
CA THR A 52 -10.53 6.35 6.88
C THR A 52 -11.22 5.30 6.00
N GLU A 53 -10.79 5.14 4.75
CA GLU A 53 -11.40 4.16 3.84
C GLU A 53 -11.20 2.71 4.31
N LEU A 54 -10.06 2.39 4.93
CA LEU A 54 -9.82 1.11 5.59
C LEU A 54 -10.77 0.91 6.77
N TRP A 55 -10.92 1.94 7.61
CA TRP A 55 -11.83 1.88 8.74
C TRP A 55 -13.29 1.67 8.30
N ASP A 56 -13.74 2.39 7.27
CA ASP A 56 -15.09 2.25 6.70
C ASP A 56 -15.34 0.85 6.11
N ARG A 57 -14.28 0.13 5.72
CA ARG A 57 -14.34 -1.26 5.23
C ARG A 57 -14.15 -2.31 6.32
N GLY A 58 -14.20 -1.91 7.59
CA GLY A 58 -14.24 -2.82 8.73
C GLY A 58 -12.87 -3.18 9.31
N PHE A 59 -11.78 -2.54 8.88
CA PHE A 59 -10.50 -2.66 9.58
C PHE A 59 -10.56 -1.87 10.89
N THR A 60 -10.06 -2.48 11.96
CA THR A 60 -9.94 -1.78 13.25
C THR A 60 -8.76 -0.82 13.25
N GLN A 61 -8.80 0.21 14.09
CA GLN A 61 -7.66 1.11 14.29
C GLN A 61 -6.39 0.36 14.71
N THR A 62 -6.53 -0.71 15.49
CA THR A 62 -5.42 -1.59 15.89
C THR A 62 -4.79 -2.27 14.68
N GLN A 63 -5.58 -2.89 13.80
CA GLN A 63 -5.06 -3.54 12.59
C GLN A 63 -4.38 -2.55 11.65
N ILE A 64 -4.97 -1.36 11.49
CA ILE A 64 -4.39 -0.29 10.66
C ILE A 64 -3.03 0.12 11.23
N ARG A 65 -2.98 0.45 12.53
CA ARG A 65 -1.74 0.87 13.21
C ARG A 65 -0.64 -0.19 13.12
N GLU A 66 -0.95 -1.43 13.48
CA GLU A 66 0.03 -2.53 13.48
C GLU A 66 0.54 -2.83 12.07
N GLY A 67 -0.34 -2.78 11.05
CA GLY A 67 0.07 -2.94 9.66
C GLY A 67 1.04 -1.86 9.18
N PHE A 68 0.76 -0.60 9.52
CA PHE A 68 1.66 0.52 9.19
C PHE A 68 3.00 0.42 9.93
N GLU A 69 2.99 0.12 11.23
CA GLU A 69 4.20 -0.04 12.05
C GLU A 69 5.08 -1.18 11.52
N ALA A 70 4.48 -2.32 11.18
CA ALA A 70 5.20 -3.44 10.58
C ALA A 70 5.82 -3.06 9.22
N ALA A 71 5.08 -2.36 8.36
CA ALA A 71 5.59 -1.92 7.07
C ALA A 71 6.79 -0.97 7.19
N LEU A 72 6.77 -0.05 8.16
CA LEU A 72 7.89 0.87 8.41
C LEU A 72 9.18 0.13 8.81
N VAL A 73 9.07 -0.97 9.55
CA VAL A 73 10.24 -1.82 9.90
C VAL A 73 10.81 -2.53 8.69
N GLU A 74 9.99 -2.84 7.69
CA GLU A 74 10.41 -3.53 6.47
C GLU A 74 11.05 -2.60 5.43
N LEU A 75 10.64 -1.32 5.35
CA LEU A 75 11.13 -0.37 4.34
C LEU A 75 12.66 -0.27 4.23
N PRO A 76 13.45 -0.18 5.33
CA PRO A 76 14.91 -0.11 5.25
C PRO A 76 15.55 -1.32 4.58
N LYS A 77 14.93 -2.51 4.67
CA LYS A 77 15.44 -3.73 4.00
C LYS A 77 15.42 -3.57 2.48
N TYR A 78 14.53 -2.72 1.98
CA TYR A 78 14.24 -2.54 0.58
C TYR A 78 14.92 -1.34 -0.06
N THR A 79 15.57 -0.50 0.73
CA THR A 79 16.22 0.72 0.25
C THR A 79 17.74 0.71 0.37
N LEU A 80 18.37 -0.34 0.93
CA LEU A 80 19.82 -0.38 1.19
C LEU A 80 20.36 0.85 1.96
N GLY A 81 19.50 1.54 2.72
CA GLY A 81 19.84 2.78 3.42
C GLY A 81 19.47 4.07 2.67
N ASP A 82 19.00 3.99 1.43
CA ASP A 82 18.50 5.15 0.69
C ASP A 82 17.11 5.58 1.21
N GLU A 83 16.81 6.87 1.10
CA GLU A 83 15.47 7.40 1.41
C GLU A 83 14.46 7.08 0.30
N ILE A 84 14.95 6.88 -0.93
CA ILE A 84 14.16 6.58 -2.12
C ILE A 84 14.80 5.39 -2.83
N ARG A 85 14.02 4.35 -3.13
CA ARG A 85 14.49 3.25 -3.97
C ARG A 85 14.77 3.78 -5.41
N PRO A 86 15.91 3.44 -6.03
CA PRO A 86 16.23 3.81 -7.42
C PRO A 86 15.15 3.41 -8.44
#